data_AF-A0A1Z4C1S2-F1
#
_entry.id   AF-A0A1Z4C1S2-F1
#
_cell.length_a   1.000
_cell.length_b   1.000
_cell.length_c   1.000
_cell.angle_alpha   90.00
_cell.angle_beta   90.00
_cell.angle_gamma   90.00
#
_symmetry.space_group_name_H-M   'P 1'
#
loop_
_entity.id
_entity.type
_entity.pdbx_description
1 polymer ?
#
loop_
_entity_poly.entity_id
_entity_poly.type
_entity_poly.pdbx_seq_one_letter_code
_entity_poly.pdbx_strand_id
1 'polypeptide(L)'
;MADSDNLGGLALLAKNEAAYPDDYFLLTSERSAKLDLLIHLLTHLSSSIVICGPKGIGKTTLLKALQQRLAAWNYCSLTASPEQDMASLNAALAASASTAPTLLVIDNAGSLTPGFIAAILREFADHRQIRVIFALTPDELYLKNSSDSLISECSVIEIPPLSEKQCGEFLQYLAARPDRRVAPQHLNDTVTASMYRNTHGIPGNIIAALPSVNRRPQQDKTLILLIAAVLLLVAITLGVQWLSQTNRLTFSHPTEPNQTTP
;
A
#
# COMPACT_ATOMS: atom_id res chain seq x y z
N MET A 1 58.79 2.91 -25.18
CA MET A 1 58.02 4.10 -24.74
C MET A 1 56.55 3.74 -24.90
N ALA A 2 55.83 3.29 -23.87
CA ALA A 2 55.98 3.52 -22.42
C ALA A 2 56.01 5.04 -22.08
N ASP A 3 55.22 5.57 -21.15
CA ASP A 3 54.29 4.90 -20.22
C ASP A 3 53.12 5.82 -19.79
N SER A 4 52.38 5.42 -18.77
CA SER A 4 51.14 6.00 -18.20
C SER A 4 51.25 7.36 -17.47
N ASP A 5 50.07 7.83 -17.00
CA ASP A 5 49.81 8.80 -15.91
C ASP A 5 50.01 10.31 -16.23
N ASN A 6 49.21 11.26 -15.72
CA ASN A 6 48.45 11.31 -14.47
C ASN A 6 47.52 12.57 -14.41
N LEU A 7 46.64 12.64 -13.39
CA LEU A 7 45.96 13.84 -12.83
C LEU A 7 44.96 14.57 -13.77
N GLY A 8 43.76 14.99 -13.34
CA GLY A 8 43.15 14.99 -12.00
C GLY A 8 42.39 16.30 -11.80
N GLY A 9 41.04 16.30 -11.82
CA GLY A 9 40.31 17.57 -11.81
C GLY A 9 38.78 17.56 -11.91
N LEU A 10 38.07 16.46 -11.60
CA LEU A 10 36.59 16.44 -11.55
C LEU A 10 36.06 15.74 -10.28
N ALA A 11 36.67 16.05 -9.14
CA ALA A 11 36.06 15.88 -7.84
C ALA A 11 35.62 17.25 -7.29
N LEU A 12 34.47 17.25 -6.61
CA LEU A 12 33.92 18.31 -5.75
C LEU A 12 33.22 19.55 -6.39
N LEU A 13 31.92 19.66 -6.03
CA LEU A 13 31.16 20.89 -5.70
C LEU A 13 30.33 21.62 -6.78
N ALA A 14 29.25 20.95 -7.19
CA ALA A 14 27.86 21.45 -7.02
C ALA A 14 26.97 20.19 -6.91
N LYS A 15 26.44 19.73 -5.78
CA LYS A 15 25.77 20.36 -4.62
C LYS A 15 24.50 21.15 -5.00
N ASN A 16 23.37 20.57 -4.57
CA ASN A 16 21.98 21.08 -4.65
C ASN A 16 21.40 21.15 -6.09
N GLU A 17 20.11 20.94 -6.35
CA GLU A 17 18.95 20.42 -5.58
C GLU A 17 17.89 19.94 -6.62
N ALA A 18 17.00 18.98 -6.38
CA ALA A 18 16.83 18.06 -5.25
C ALA A 18 16.21 16.72 -5.74
N ALA A 19 16.47 15.61 -5.03
CA ALA A 19 15.81 14.31 -5.26
C ALA A 19 15.50 13.64 -3.91
N TYR A 20 14.42 14.10 -3.25
CA TYR A 20 13.90 13.42 -2.07
C TYR A 20 13.27 12.09 -2.50
N PRO A 21 13.76 10.93 -2.00
CA PRO A 21 13.20 9.66 -2.40
C PRO A 21 11.79 9.49 -1.86
N ASP A 22 10.92 9.08 -2.78
CA ASP A 22 9.49 8.75 -2.76
C ASP A 22 8.85 8.07 -1.52
N ASP A 23 9.65 7.74 -0.51
CA ASP A 23 9.30 7.00 0.71
C ASP A 23 9.06 7.94 1.92
N TYR A 24 9.58 9.18 1.90
CA TYR A 24 9.56 10.09 3.07
C TYR A 24 8.18 10.61 3.50
N PHE A 25 7.19 10.64 2.60
CA PHE A 25 5.84 11.08 2.97
C PHE A 25 5.26 10.24 4.13
N LEU A 26 5.61 8.95 4.19
CA LEU A 26 5.12 8.03 5.22
C LEU A 26 5.76 8.24 6.60
N LEU A 27 6.72 9.17 6.75
CA LEU A 27 7.32 9.57 8.02
C LEU A 27 6.58 10.79 8.60
N THR A 28 5.34 10.58 9.01
CA THR A 28 4.56 11.54 9.80
C THR A 28 5.32 11.92 11.10
N SER A 29 4.92 12.99 11.79
CA SER A 29 5.57 13.40 13.06
C SER A 29 5.63 12.26 14.09
N GLU A 30 4.55 11.50 14.23
CA GLU A 30 4.48 10.34 15.13
C GLU A 30 5.42 9.21 14.69
N ARG A 31 5.45 8.89 13.39
CA ARG A 31 6.33 7.84 12.84
C ARG A 31 7.81 8.26 12.86
N SER A 32 8.09 9.56 12.76
CA SER A 32 9.41 10.14 12.98
C SER A 32 9.85 9.99 14.43
N ALA A 33 8.97 10.28 15.40
CA ALA A 33 9.27 10.03 16.82
C ALA A 33 9.51 8.54 17.13
N LYS A 34 8.80 7.61 16.46
CA LYS A 34 9.09 6.16 16.54
C LYS A 34 10.45 5.81 15.92
N LEU A 35 10.86 6.48 14.84
CA LEU A 35 12.19 6.31 14.23
C LEU A 35 13.31 6.85 15.13
N ASP A 36 13.10 8.00 15.78
CA ASP A 36 14.04 8.60 16.72
C ASP A 36 14.21 7.70 17.96
N LEU A 37 13.10 7.14 18.49
CA LEU A 37 13.13 6.12 19.53
C LEU A 37 13.89 4.87 19.08
N LEU A 38 13.61 4.33 17.89
CA LEU A 38 14.31 3.17 17.33
C LEU A 38 15.83 3.41 17.25
N ILE A 39 16.26 4.57 16.75
CA ILE A 39 17.67 4.97 16.72
C ILE A 39 18.26 5.01 18.13
N HIS A 40 17.55 5.63 19.08
CA HIS A 40 18.00 5.73 20.47
C HIS A 40 18.20 4.35 21.11
N LEU A 41 17.23 3.44 20.99
CA LEU A 41 17.33 2.08 21.53
C LEU A 41 18.50 1.31 20.89
N LEU A 42 18.67 1.35 19.56
CA LEU A 42 19.78 0.66 18.89
C LEU A 42 21.17 1.16 19.31
N THR A 43 21.30 2.47 19.53
CA THR A 43 22.58 3.12 19.82
C THR A 43 22.96 3.06 21.31
N HIS A 44 21.99 3.02 22.22
CA HIS A 44 22.23 3.09 23.67
C HIS A 44 21.90 1.81 24.43
N LEU A 45 21.07 0.91 23.87
CA LEU A 45 20.74 -0.38 24.46
C LEU A 45 21.33 -1.54 23.65
N SER A 46 21.46 -2.69 24.30
CA SER A 46 21.86 -3.96 23.70
C SER A 46 20.68 -4.91 23.47
N SER A 47 19.44 -4.51 23.78
CA SER A 47 18.25 -5.32 23.51
C SER A 47 18.00 -5.43 22.01
N SER A 48 17.56 -6.61 21.57
CA SER A 48 17.00 -6.79 20.24
C SER A 48 15.62 -6.14 20.15
N ILE A 49 15.21 -5.76 18.94
CA ILE A 49 14.02 -4.93 18.71
C ILE A 49 13.04 -5.67 17.81
N VAL A 50 11.75 -5.60 18.13
CA VAL A 50 10.66 -6.04 17.25
C VAL A 50 9.99 -4.82 16.66
N ILE A 51 10.01 -4.67 15.34
CA ILE A 51 9.16 -3.70 14.63
C ILE A 51 7.84 -4.38 14.29
N CYS A 52 6.77 -3.93 14.96
CA CYS A 52 5.44 -4.48 14.82
C CYS A 52 4.51 -3.58 13.99
N GLY A 53 3.57 -4.20 13.29
CA GLY A 53 2.47 -3.51 12.61
C GLY A 53 1.93 -4.32 11.42
N PRO A 54 0.70 -4.04 10.97
CA PRO A 54 0.03 -4.86 9.96
C PRO A 54 0.76 -4.88 8.61
N LYS A 55 0.42 -5.83 7.74
CA LYS A 55 0.99 -5.93 6.40
C LYS A 55 0.72 -4.65 5.61
N GLY A 56 1.73 -4.09 4.95
CA GLY A 56 1.62 -2.84 4.21
C GLY A 56 1.61 -1.55 5.05
N ILE A 57 1.84 -1.62 6.38
CA ILE A 57 1.88 -0.42 7.24
C ILE A 57 3.04 0.55 6.92
N GLY A 58 4.12 0.03 6.34
CA GLY A 58 5.36 0.77 6.05
C GLY A 58 6.61 0.30 6.81
N LYS A 59 6.65 -0.94 7.35
CA LYS A 59 7.84 -1.48 8.08
C LYS A 59 9.13 -1.33 7.27
N THR A 60 9.14 -1.80 6.03
CA THR A 60 10.30 -1.69 5.12
C THR A 60 10.66 -0.23 4.82
N THR A 61 9.69 0.68 4.73
CA THR A 61 9.91 2.12 4.56
C THR A 61 10.60 2.75 5.78
N LEU A 62 10.16 2.40 6.99
CA LEU A 62 10.80 2.83 8.24
C LEU A 62 12.24 2.31 8.35
N LEU A 63 12.46 1.05 7.95
CA LEU A 63 13.77 0.40 7.95
C LEU A 63 14.75 1.03 6.94
N LYS A 64 14.30 1.42 5.74
CA LYS A 64 15.10 2.22 4.80
C LYS A 64 15.47 3.59 5.38
N ALA A 65 14.52 4.28 6.03
CA ALA A 65 14.79 5.57 6.66
C ALA A 65 15.77 5.44 7.84
N LEU A 66 15.71 4.33 8.58
CA LEU A 66 16.68 3.97 9.60
C LEU A 66 18.08 3.76 9.01
N GLN A 67 18.20 2.97 7.94
CA GLN A 67 19.46 2.72 7.24
C GLN A 67 20.13 4.02 6.79
N GLN A 68 19.36 4.98 6.26
CA GLN A 68 19.87 6.30 5.85
C GLN A 68 20.37 7.14 7.03
N ARG A 69 19.73 7.06 8.19
CA ARG A 69 20.14 7.79 9.40
C ARG A 69 21.29 7.11 10.16
N LEU A 70 21.43 5.79 10.05
CA LEU A 70 22.53 5.00 10.60
C LEU A 70 23.59 4.67 9.55
N ALA A 71 23.94 5.62 8.67
CA ALA A 71 24.89 5.40 7.57
C ALA A 71 26.33 4.98 8.01
N ALA A 72 26.68 5.13 9.29
CA ALA A 72 27.92 4.65 9.87
C ALA A 72 27.86 3.17 10.34
N TRP A 73 26.68 2.55 10.31
CA TRP A 73 26.46 1.15 10.66
C TRP A 73 26.42 0.30 9.40
N ASN A 74 26.94 -0.92 9.51
CA ASN A 74 26.76 -1.93 8.49
C ASN A 74 25.31 -2.45 8.51
N TYR A 75 24.67 -2.60 7.34
CA TYR A 75 23.24 -2.95 7.26
C TYR A 75 23.05 -4.28 6.54
N CYS A 76 22.77 -5.34 7.29
CA CYS A 76 22.54 -6.68 6.77
C CYS A 76 21.03 -6.99 6.80
N SER A 77 20.39 -7.01 5.63
CA SER A 77 18.95 -7.30 5.51
C SER A 77 18.71 -8.70 4.98
N LEU A 78 17.84 -9.45 5.66
CA LEU A 78 17.46 -10.81 5.32
C LEU A 78 15.93 -10.93 5.31
N THR A 79 15.35 -11.53 4.27
CA THR A 79 13.95 -11.93 4.29
C THR A 79 13.87 -13.34 4.88
N ALA A 80 13.11 -13.53 5.96
CA ALA A 80 12.92 -14.83 6.59
C ALA A 80 12.17 -15.81 5.68
N SER A 81 12.63 -17.06 5.69
CA SER A 81 12.00 -18.23 5.08
C SER A 81 11.79 -19.33 6.12
N PRO A 82 10.91 -20.31 5.87
CA PRO A 82 10.72 -21.47 6.77
C PRO A 82 11.92 -22.42 6.82
N GLU A 83 12.81 -22.35 5.83
CA GLU A 83 14.02 -23.18 5.73
C GLU A 83 15.28 -22.46 6.25
N GLN A 84 15.12 -21.29 6.87
CA GLN A 84 16.23 -20.48 7.35
C GLN A 84 17.01 -21.19 8.48
N ASP A 85 18.33 -21.24 8.34
CA ASP A 85 19.25 -21.80 9.32
C ASP A 85 20.31 -20.80 9.79
N MET A 86 21.03 -21.15 10.86
CA MET A 86 22.05 -20.27 11.43
C MET A 86 23.28 -20.14 10.51
N ALA A 87 23.56 -21.16 9.69
CA ALA A 87 24.68 -21.14 8.74
C ALA A 87 24.47 -20.08 7.66
N SER A 88 23.26 -20.01 7.07
CA SER A 88 22.90 -19.00 6.08
C SER A 88 22.90 -17.59 6.67
N LEU A 89 22.45 -17.45 7.91
CA LEU A 89 22.48 -16.17 8.64
C LEU A 89 23.92 -15.69 8.88
N ASN A 90 24.78 -16.57 9.38
CA ASN A 90 26.19 -16.27 9.62
C ASN A 90 26.95 -16.03 8.31
N ALA A 91 26.60 -16.70 7.22
CA ALA A 91 27.13 -16.44 5.89
C ALA A 91 26.73 -15.05 5.37
N ALA A 92 25.48 -14.60 5.57
CA ALA A 92 25.04 -13.26 5.19
C ALA A 92 25.75 -12.15 6.01
N LEU A 93 25.96 -12.38 7.31
CA LEU A 93 26.74 -11.49 8.17
C LEU A 93 28.22 -11.44 7.75
N ALA A 94 28.83 -12.59 7.44
CA ALA A 94 30.22 -12.68 7.00
C ALA A 94 30.45 -12.07 5.61
N ALA A 95 29.49 -12.20 4.68
CA ALA A 95 29.51 -11.50 3.39
C ALA A 95 29.42 -9.98 3.56
N SER A 96 28.81 -9.53 4.66
CA SER A 96 28.69 -8.14 5.08
C SER A 96 29.81 -7.71 6.04
N ALA A 97 30.93 -8.46 6.13
CA ALA A 97 31.96 -8.23 7.15
C ALA A 97 32.52 -6.80 7.13
N SER A 98 32.31 -6.09 8.24
CA SER A 98 32.73 -4.70 8.44
C SER A 98 33.22 -4.53 9.88
N THR A 99 34.14 -3.58 10.11
CA THR A 99 34.58 -3.18 11.45
C THR A 99 33.56 -2.29 12.16
N ALA A 100 32.53 -1.83 11.45
CA ALA A 100 31.43 -1.04 12.00
C ALA A 100 30.39 -1.91 12.73
N PRO A 101 29.65 -1.34 13.71
CA PRO A 101 28.47 -2.01 14.27
C PRO A 101 27.50 -2.45 13.17
N THR A 102 27.00 -3.68 13.27
CA THR A 102 26.15 -4.30 12.26
C THR A 102 24.70 -4.36 12.75
N LEU A 103 23.80 -3.79 11.96
CA LEU A 103 22.37 -3.93 12.12
C LEU A 103 21.88 -5.10 11.25
N LEU A 104 21.51 -6.19 11.91
CA LEU A 104 20.86 -7.34 11.28
C LEU A 104 19.34 -7.12 11.29
N VAL A 105 18.74 -7.03 10.11
CA VAL A 105 17.30 -6.85 9.94
C VAL A 105 16.70 -8.09 9.30
N ILE A 106 15.79 -8.73 10.01
CA ILE A 106 15.06 -9.92 9.56
C ILE A 106 13.62 -9.49 9.23
N ASP A 107 13.35 -9.24 7.95
CA ASP A 107 11.99 -8.94 7.46
C ASP A 107 11.17 -10.24 7.38
N ASN A 108 9.85 -10.13 7.51
CA ASN A 108 8.91 -11.27 7.50
C ASN A 108 9.22 -12.36 8.56
N ALA A 109 9.78 -11.98 9.72
CA ALA A 109 10.31 -12.90 10.73
C ALA A 109 9.29 -13.91 11.29
N GLY A 110 8.00 -13.68 11.12
CA GLY A 110 6.94 -14.63 11.47
C GLY A 110 7.03 -15.95 10.69
N SER A 111 7.68 -15.95 9.53
CA SER A 111 7.89 -17.14 8.69
C SER A 111 9.03 -18.06 9.15
N LEU A 112 9.83 -17.66 10.15
CA LEU A 112 10.86 -18.51 10.74
C LEU A 112 10.25 -19.72 11.46
N THR A 113 11.01 -20.81 11.64
CA THR A 113 10.57 -21.97 12.43
C THR A 113 10.38 -21.62 13.92
N PRO A 114 9.50 -22.34 14.65
CA PRO A 114 9.35 -22.18 16.10
C PRO A 114 10.69 -22.36 16.85
N GLY A 115 11.01 -21.45 17.77
CA GLY A 115 12.24 -21.51 18.57
C GLY A 115 13.48 -20.92 17.90
N PHE A 116 13.41 -20.56 16.60
CA PHE A 116 14.55 -20.01 15.86
C PHE A 116 14.80 -18.52 16.15
N ILE A 117 13.78 -17.74 16.54
CA ILE A 117 14.00 -16.36 17.03
C ILE A 117 14.75 -16.43 18.36
N ALA A 118 14.37 -17.35 19.25
CA ALA A 118 15.10 -17.60 20.49
C ALA A 118 16.52 -18.15 20.26
N ALA A 119 16.78 -18.88 19.18
CA ALA A 119 18.13 -19.29 18.79
C ALA A 119 18.98 -18.08 18.35
N ILE A 120 18.46 -17.22 17.47
CA ILE A 120 19.11 -15.96 17.02
C ILE A 120 19.40 -15.05 18.21
N LEU A 121 18.44 -14.88 19.12
CA LEU A 121 18.60 -14.04 20.31
C LEU A 121 19.71 -14.54 21.25
N ARG A 122 19.88 -15.87 21.39
CA ARG A 122 20.97 -16.46 22.17
C ARG A 122 22.32 -16.31 21.47
N GLU A 123 22.38 -16.63 20.18
CA GLU A 123 23.61 -16.52 19.37
C GLU A 123 24.22 -15.12 19.46
N PHE A 124 23.39 -14.07 19.31
CA PHE A 124 23.87 -12.69 19.30
C PHE A 124 23.82 -11.97 20.66
N ALA A 125 23.49 -12.66 21.76
CA ALA A 125 23.37 -12.04 23.09
C ALA A 125 24.67 -11.35 23.55
N ASP A 126 25.81 -12.01 23.35
CA ASP A 126 27.14 -11.51 23.73
C ASP A 126 27.78 -10.61 22.65
N HIS A 127 27.18 -10.53 21.45
CA HIS A 127 27.73 -9.80 20.31
C HIS A 127 27.46 -8.29 20.42
N ARG A 128 28.25 -7.58 21.23
CA ARG A 128 28.12 -6.13 21.45
C ARG A 128 28.09 -5.26 20.19
N GLN A 129 28.63 -5.74 19.07
CA GLN A 129 28.64 -5.03 17.78
C GLN A 129 27.44 -5.35 16.87
N ILE A 130 26.64 -6.38 17.17
CA ILE A 130 25.46 -6.75 16.39
C ILE A 130 24.21 -6.22 17.10
N ARG A 131 23.23 -5.73 16.34
CA ARG A 131 21.86 -5.47 16.80
C ARG A 131 20.89 -6.17 15.88
N VAL A 132 19.90 -6.85 16.45
CA VAL A 132 18.91 -7.59 15.67
C VAL A 132 17.56 -6.86 15.70
N ILE A 133 16.98 -6.67 14.52
CA ILE A 133 15.60 -6.23 14.34
C ILE A 133 14.79 -7.35 13.69
N PHE A 134 13.66 -7.71 14.30
CA PHE A 134 12.66 -8.59 13.69
C PHE A 134 11.47 -7.76 13.22
N ALA A 135 11.08 -7.87 11.95
CA ALA A 135 9.85 -7.26 11.44
C ALA A 135 8.71 -8.30 11.47
N LEU A 136 7.67 -8.01 12.25
CA LEU A 136 6.55 -8.91 12.52
C LEU A 136 5.20 -8.21 12.31
N THR A 137 4.14 -8.96 12.02
CA THR A 137 2.76 -8.48 12.24
C THR A 137 2.32 -8.73 13.70
N PRO A 138 1.26 -8.08 14.20
CA PRO A 138 0.77 -8.34 15.57
C PRO A 138 0.40 -9.81 15.80
N ASP A 139 -0.23 -10.44 14.83
CA ASP A 139 -0.63 -11.86 14.88
C ASP A 139 0.60 -12.78 14.90
N GLU A 140 1.60 -12.51 14.06
CA GLU A 140 2.86 -13.24 14.05
C GLU A 140 3.61 -13.09 15.38
N LEU A 141 3.68 -11.89 15.95
CA LEU A 141 4.32 -11.64 17.24
C LEU A 141 3.60 -12.40 18.37
N TYR A 142 2.26 -12.37 18.39
CA TYR A 142 1.46 -13.12 19.36
C TYR A 142 1.70 -14.64 19.26
N LEU A 143 1.67 -15.19 18.05
CA LEU A 143 1.95 -16.61 17.81
C LEU A 143 3.39 -16.97 18.17
N LYS A 144 4.37 -16.13 17.81
CA LYS A 144 5.79 -16.34 18.12
C LYS A 144 6.08 -16.30 19.61
N ASN A 145 5.42 -15.45 20.39
CA ASN A 145 5.59 -15.40 21.84
C ASN A 145 5.29 -16.74 22.55
N SER A 146 4.48 -17.62 21.94
CA SER A 146 4.23 -18.98 22.46
C SER A 146 5.35 -20.01 22.21
N SER A 147 6.21 -19.77 21.22
CA SER A 147 7.26 -20.71 20.78
C SER A 147 8.69 -20.18 20.94
N ASP A 148 8.84 -18.86 21.05
CA ASP A 148 10.10 -18.14 21.11
C ASP A 148 10.08 -17.21 22.34
N SER A 149 10.11 -17.76 23.56
CA SER A 149 9.87 -17.01 24.81
C SER A 149 10.76 -15.78 25.01
N LEU A 150 12.00 -15.80 24.50
CA LEU A 150 12.94 -14.67 24.54
C LEU A 150 12.47 -13.46 23.72
N ILE A 151 11.47 -13.60 22.84
CA ILE A 151 10.87 -12.46 22.13
C ILE A 151 10.19 -11.47 23.08
N SER A 152 9.76 -11.93 24.26
CA SER A 152 9.20 -11.08 25.31
C SER A 152 10.22 -10.14 25.97
N GLU A 153 11.52 -10.42 25.83
CA GLU A 153 12.63 -9.57 26.30
C GLU A 153 13.01 -8.50 25.27
N CYS A 154 12.48 -8.58 24.04
CA CYS A 154 12.76 -7.63 22.97
C CYS A 154 11.98 -6.32 23.16
N SER A 155 12.59 -5.19 22.80
CA SER A 155 11.89 -3.90 22.79
C SER A 155 10.95 -3.83 21.59
N VAL A 156 9.64 -3.70 21.82
CA VAL A 156 8.64 -3.64 20.73
C VAL A 156 8.36 -2.20 20.31
N ILE A 157 8.49 -1.91 19.01
CA ILE A 157 8.13 -0.64 18.38
C ILE A 157 7.01 -0.88 17.38
N GLU A 158 5.81 -0.46 17.75
CA GLU A 158 4.65 -0.47 16.85
C GLU A 158 4.65 0.75 15.92
N ILE A 159 4.42 0.50 14.62
CA ILE A 159 4.22 1.55 13.61
C ILE A 159 2.73 1.92 13.55
N PRO A 160 2.35 3.17 13.89
CA PRO A 160 0.95 3.59 13.85
C PRO A 160 0.42 3.69 12.41
N PRO A 161 -0.89 3.46 12.17
CA PRO A 161 -1.54 3.79 10.91
C PRO A 161 -1.54 5.29 10.65
N LEU A 162 -1.78 5.71 9.41
CA LEU A 162 -1.99 7.11 9.09
C LEU A 162 -3.35 7.55 9.65
N SER A 163 -3.41 8.72 10.29
CA SER A 163 -4.68 9.35 10.65
C SER A 163 -5.49 9.75 9.40
N GLU A 164 -6.79 10.03 9.55
CA GLU A 164 -7.64 10.45 8.43
C GLU A 164 -7.09 11.68 7.68
N LYS A 165 -6.54 12.66 8.42
CA LYS A 165 -5.87 13.83 7.84
C LYS A 165 -4.64 13.42 7.02
N GLN A 166 -3.78 12.58 7.59
CA GLN A 166 -2.56 12.07 6.93
C GLN A 166 -2.89 11.18 5.72
N CYS A 167 -4.02 10.47 5.75
CA CYS A 167 -4.57 9.73 4.61
C CYS A 167 -4.94 10.68 3.47
N GLY A 168 -5.63 11.79 3.76
CA GLY A 168 -5.94 12.83 2.77
C GLY A 168 -4.70 13.46 2.15
N GLU A 169 -3.73 13.84 2.98
CA GLU A 169 -2.43 14.35 2.54
C GLU A 169 -1.68 13.29 1.68
N PHE A 170 -1.74 11.99 2.04
CA PHE A 170 -1.13 10.90 1.27
C PHE A 170 -1.80 10.69 -0.09
N LEU A 171 -3.13 10.78 -0.15
CA LEU A 171 -3.88 10.68 -1.39
C LEU A 171 -3.53 11.83 -2.35
N GLN A 172 -3.39 13.05 -1.83
CA GLN A 172 -2.94 14.21 -2.62
C GLN A 172 -1.52 13.99 -3.16
N TYR A 173 -0.59 13.51 -2.31
CA TYR A 173 0.77 13.16 -2.71
C TYR A 173 0.80 12.10 -3.82
N LEU A 174 0.00 11.03 -3.70
CA LEU A 174 -0.11 9.98 -4.71
C LEU A 174 -0.75 10.48 -6.03
N ALA A 175 -1.68 11.44 -5.98
CA ALA A 175 -2.30 12.03 -7.16
C ALA A 175 -1.43 13.09 -7.86
N ALA A 176 -0.46 13.68 -7.15
CA ALA A 176 0.53 14.59 -7.72
C ALA A 176 1.61 13.88 -8.56
N ARG A 177 1.81 12.57 -8.38
CA ARG A 177 2.81 11.79 -9.13
C ARG A 177 2.48 11.68 -10.64
N PRO A 178 3.51 11.63 -11.51
CA PRO A 178 3.32 11.48 -12.96
C PRO A 178 2.77 10.10 -13.37
N ASP A 179 3.02 9.06 -12.58
CA ASP A 179 2.64 7.66 -12.81
C ASP A 179 1.15 7.38 -12.48
N ARG A 180 0.26 8.26 -12.95
CA ARG A 180 -1.10 8.48 -12.42
C ARG A 180 -1.99 7.23 -12.42
N ARG A 181 -2.52 6.90 -11.23
CA ARG A 181 -3.72 6.04 -11.06
C ARG A 181 -4.99 6.81 -10.66
N VAL A 182 -4.87 8.10 -10.33
CA VAL A 182 -5.95 8.94 -9.77
C VAL A 182 -5.90 10.33 -10.42
N ALA A 183 -7.06 10.91 -10.74
CA ALA A 183 -7.17 12.30 -11.13
C ALA A 183 -7.38 13.18 -9.87
N PRO A 184 -6.56 14.22 -9.61
CA PRO A 184 -6.67 15.06 -8.40
C PRO A 184 -8.07 15.63 -8.14
N GLN A 185 -8.83 15.85 -9.21
CA GLN A 185 -10.20 16.39 -9.21
C GLN A 185 -11.24 15.51 -8.50
N HIS A 186 -10.91 14.26 -8.16
CA HIS A 186 -11.81 13.32 -7.47
C HIS A 186 -11.47 13.17 -5.97
N LEU A 187 -10.45 13.86 -5.47
CA LEU A 187 -10.09 13.83 -4.05
C LEU A 187 -10.86 14.92 -3.29
N ASN A 188 -11.88 14.50 -2.54
CA ASN A 188 -12.61 15.32 -1.60
C ASN A 188 -12.67 14.63 -0.23
N ASP A 189 -13.13 15.33 0.80
CA ASP A 189 -13.15 14.82 2.18
C ASP A 189 -13.98 13.53 2.31
N THR A 190 -15.06 13.39 1.54
CA THR A 190 -15.89 12.16 1.49
C THR A 190 -15.12 10.95 0.95
N VAL A 191 -14.30 11.14 -0.09
CA VAL A 191 -13.40 10.11 -0.64
C VAL A 191 -12.30 9.79 0.37
N THR A 192 -11.70 10.79 1.01
CA THR A 192 -10.70 10.59 2.07
C THR A 192 -11.27 9.78 3.24
N ALA A 193 -12.45 10.15 3.75
CA ALA A 193 -13.11 9.48 4.87
C ALA A 193 -13.49 8.03 4.54
N SER A 194 -14.06 7.78 3.36
CA SER A 194 -14.38 6.43 2.92
C SER A 194 -13.12 5.58 2.67
N MET A 195 -12.07 6.17 2.13
CA MET A 195 -10.77 5.52 1.95
C MET A 195 -10.14 5.15 3.30
N TYR A 196 -10.10 6.09 4.25
CA TYR A 196 -9.60 5.85 5.60
C TYR A 196 -10.38 4.73 6.30
N ARG A 197 -11.72 4.76 6.27
CA ARG A 197 -12.58 3.70 6.84
C ARG A 197 -12.33 2.32 6.21
N ASN A 198 -12.14 2.24 4.90
CA ASN A 198 -11.93 0.96 4.21
C ASN A 198 -10.51 0.41 4.41
N THR A 199 -9.51 1.28 4.56
CA THR A 199 -8.09 0.91 4.57
C THR A 199 -7.46 0.93 5.96
N HIS A 200 -8.17 1.48 6.95
CA HIS A 200 -7.73 1.72 8.32
C HIS A 200 -6.43 2.54 8.42
N GLY A 201 -6.21 3.46 7.45
CA GLY A 201 -4.99 4.27 7.38
C GLY A 201 -3.71 3.51 7.02
N ILE A 202 -3.82 2.26 6.56
CA ILE A 202 -2.66 1.41 6.21
C ILE A 202 -2.18 1.78 4.79
N PRO A 203 -0.95 2.31 4.59
CA PRO A 203 -0.48 2.80 3.29
C PRO A 203 -0.57 1.79 2.13
N GLY A 204 -0.20 0.53 2.38
CA GLY A 204 -0.32 -0.54 1.37
C GLY A 204 -1.76 -0.81 0.94
N ASN A 205 -2.70 -0.77 1.89
CA ASN A 205 -4.14 -0.93 1.59
C ASN A 205 -4.67 0.29 0.82
N ILE A 206 -4.19 1.50 1.15
CA ILE A 206 -4.52 2.73 0.41
C ILE A 206 -4.10 2.58 -1.06
N ILE A 207 -2.83 2.24 -1.31
CA ILE A 207 -2.31 2.06 -2.68
C ILE A 207 -3.07 0.96 -3.44
N ALA A 208 -3.45 -0.13 -2.77
CA ALA A 208 -4.24 -1.22 -3.35
C ALA A 208 -5.69 -0.83 -3.69
N ALA A 209 -6.32 0.02 -2.87
CA ALA A 209 -7.71 0.46 -3.07
C ALA A 209 -7.86 1.66 -4.03
N LEU A 210 -6.78 2.38 -4.36
CA LEU A 210 -6.80 3.50 -5.32
C LEU A 210 -7.42 3.15 -6.70
N PRO A 211 -7.04 2.06 -7.39
CA PRO A 211 -7.63 1.72 -8.70
C PRO A 211 -9.14 1.46 -8.66
N SER A 212 -9.73 1.11 -7.51
CA SER A 212 -11.19 0.99 -7.37
C SER A 212 -11.91 2.34 -7.42
N VAL A 213 -11.28 3.43 -6.96
CA VAL A 213 -11.86 4.79 -6.99
C VAL A 213 -11.93 5.35 -8.42
N ASN A 214 -11.02 4.92 -9.29
CA ASN A 214 -10.99 5.33 -10.71
C ASN A 214 -11.93 4.49 -11.60
N ARG A 215 -12.61 3.47 -11.07
CA ARG A 215 -13.74 2.86 -11.77
C ARG A 215 -14.91 3.81 -11.69
N ARG A 216 -15.21 4.49 -12.81
CA ARG A 216 -16.51 5.15 -13.02
C ARG A 216 -17.62 4.24 -12.48
N PRO A 217 -18.62 4.76 -11.74
CA PRO A 217 -19.83 3.98 -11.50
C PRO A 217 -20.31 3.50 -12.87
N GLN A 218 -20.42 2.17 -13.01
CA GLN A 218 -20.71 1.54 -14.28
C GLN A 218 -22.14 1.90 -14.66
N GLN A 219 -22.29 3.02 -15.40
CA GLN A 219 -23.57 3.60 -15.77
C GLN A 219 -24.46 2.49 -16.31
N ASP A 220 -25.52 2.18 -15.56
CA ASP A 220 -26.19 0.90 -15.63
C ASP A 220 -26.69 0.65 -17.06
N LYS A 221 -26.04 -0.33 -17.73
CA LYS A 221 -26.46 -0.76 -19.07
C LYS A 221 -27.92 -1.22 -19.05
N THR A 222 -28.35 -1.77 -17.92
CA THR A 222 -29.74 -2.08 -17.54
C THR A 222 -30.68 -0.87 -17.62
N LEU A 223 -30.27 0.32 -17.17
CA LEU A 223 -31.12 1.53 -17.22
C LEU A 223 -31.27 2.05 -18.65
N ILE A 224 -30.18 2.06 -19.43
CA ILE A 224 -30.22 2.42 -20.86
C ILE A 224 -31.09 1.41 -21.65
N LEU A 225 -30.97 0.11 -21.35
CA LEU A 225 -31.75 -0.95 -21.99
C LEU A 225 -33.23 -0.87 -21.59
N LEU A 226 -33.56 -0.48 -20.35
CA LEU A 226 -34.93 -0.19 -19.90
C LEU A 226 -35.54 0.99 -20.67
N ILE A 227 -34.82 2.11 -20.80
CA ILE A 227 -35.29 3.28 -21.57
C ILE A 227 -35.53 2.89 -23.03
N ALA A 228 -34.62 2.13 -23.65
CA ALA A 228 -34.79 1.64 -25.01
C ALA A 228 -36.02 0.72 -25.17
N ALA A 229 -36.24 -0.19 -24.22
CA ALA A 229 -37.40 -1.08 -24.22
C ALA A 229 -38.73 -0.31 -24.05
N VAL A 230 -38.77 0.70 -23.18
CA VAL A 230 -39.95 1.57 -23.01
C VAL A 230 -40.24 2.38 -24.26
N LEU A 231 -39.22 2.97 -24.90
CA LEU A 231 -39.38 3.71 -26.16
C LEU A 231 -39.88 2.82 -27.30
N LEU A 232 -39.39 1.57 -27.38
CA LEU A 232 -39.88 0.58 -28.35
C LEU A 232 -41.36 0.26 -28.11
N LEU A 233 -41.78 0.06 -26.86
CA LEU A 233 -43.17 -0.22 -26.49
C LEU A 233 -44.10 0.95 -26.86
N VAL A 234 -43.67 2.19 -26.60
CA VAL A 234 -44.41 3.41 -26.99
C VAL A 234 -44.51 3.55 -28.52
N ALA A 235 -43.45 3.24 -29.26
CA ALA A 235 -43.48 3.25 -30.73
C ALA A 235 -44.46 2.19 -31.30
N ILE A 236 -44.48 1.00 -30.72
CA ILE A 236 -45.40 -0.08 -31.11
C ILE A 236 -46.87 0.31 -30.85
N THR A 237 -47.18 0.85 -29.66
CA THR A 237 -48.56 1.25 -29.33
C THR A 237 -49.06 2.39 -30.22
N LEU A 238 -48.23 3.40 -30.49
CA LEU A 238 -48.54 4.47 -31.45
C LEU A 238 -48.76 3.92 -32.88
N GLY A 239 -47.93 2.99 -33.34
CA GLY A 239 -48.07 2.35 -34.65
C GLY A 239 -49.36 1.55 -34.80
N VAL A 240 -49.73 0.75 -33.80
CA VAL A 240 -51.00 0.00 -33.77
C VAL A 240 -52.20 0.97 -33.74
N GLN A 241 -52.12 2.04 -32.95
CA GLN A 241 -53.18 3.03 -32.86
C GLN A 241 -53.40 3.74 -34.20
N TRP A 242 -52.33 4.11 -34.91
CA TRP A 242 -52.40 4.72 -36.24
C TRP A 242 -53.00 3.76 -37.28
N LEU A 243 -52.56 2.50 -37.32
CA LEU A 243 -53.10 1.48 -38.23
C LEU A 243 -54.59 1.18 -37.97
N SER A 244 -55.03 1.27 -36.70
CA SER A 244 -56.43 1.11 -36.33
C SER A 244 -57.31 2.29 -36.80
N GLN A 245 -56.74 3.50 -36.91
CA GLN A 245 -57.45 4.67 -37.43
C GLN A 245 -57.61 4.60 -38.94
N THR A 246 -56.58 4.17 -39.69
CA THR A 246 -56.68 4.02 -41.15
C THR A 246 -57.77 3.04 -41.57
N ASN A 247 -57.97 1.95 -40.83
CA ASN A 247 -59.03 0.97 -41.11
C ASN A 247 -60.46 1.46 -40.78
N ARG A 248 -60.62 2.56 -40.03
CA ARG A 248 -61.95 3.13 -39.72
C ARG A 248 -62.50 4.06 -40.81
N LEU A 249 -61.68 4.46 -41.79
CA LEU A 249 -62.10 5.36 -42.87
C LEU A 249 -62.67 4.64 -44.10
N THR A 250 -62.58 3.30 -44.15
CA THR A 250 -62.99 2.50 -45.32
C THR A 250 -64.40 1.90 -45.24
N PHE A 251 -65.14 2.13 -44.14
CA PHE A 251 -66.47 1.53 -43.93
C PHE A 251 -67.52 2.55 -43.50
N SER A 252 -67.83 3.50 -44.40
CA SER A 252 -69.02 4.35 -44.28
C SER A 252 -69.59 4.68 -45.65
N HIS A 253 -70.56 3.87 -46.11
CA HIS A 253 -71.48 4.27 -47.17
C HIS A 253 -72.90 3.80 -46.82
N PRO A 254 -73.78 4.72 -46.38
CA PRO A 254 -75.21 4.46 -46.29
C PRO A 254 -75.89 4.79 -47.63
N THR A 255 -76.95 4.07 -47.97
CA THR A 255 -78.00 4.56 -48.89
C THR A 255 -79.30 3.82 -48.63
N GLU A 256 -80.18 4.48 -47.90
CA GLU A 256 -81.63 4.22 -47.88
C GLU A 256 -82.27 5.07 -49.00
N PRO A 257 -83.34 4.58 -49.65
CA PRO A 257 -84.34 5.53 -50.17
C PRO A 257 -85.80 5.06 -49.99
N ASN A 258 -86.43 5.54 -48.92
CA ASN A 258 -87.58 6.48 -48.95
C ASN A 258 -88.78 6.29 -49.94
N GLN A 259 -89.99 6.08 -49.36
CA GLN A 259 -91.35 6.51 -49.81
C GLN A 259 -91.89 5.98 -51.18
N THR A 260 -93.21 5.83 -51.43
CA THR A 260 -94.35 6.72 -51.12
C THR A 260 -95.72 5.98 -51.17
N THR A 261 -96.74 6.59 -50.56
CA THR A 261 -98.21 6.37 -50.59
C THR A 261 -98.84 6.44 -52.02
N PRO A 262 -100.11 6.02 -52.26
CA PRO A 262 -101.35 6.46 -51.57
C PRO A 262 -102.16 5.37 -50.84
#